data_AF-A0A6P0WZN5-F1
#
_entry.id   AF-A0A6P0WZN5-F1
#
_cell.length_a   1.000
_cell.length_b   1.000
_cell.length_c   1.000
_cell.angle_alpha   90.00
_cell.angle_beta   90.00
_cell.angle_gamma   90.00
#
_symmetry.space_group_name_H-M   'P 1'
#
loop_
_entity.id
_entity.type
_entity.pdbx_description
1 polymer ?
#
loop_
_entity_poly.entity_id
_entity_poly.type
_entity_poly.pdbx_seq_one_letter_code
_entity_poly.pdbx_strand_id
1 'polypeptide(L)'
;VIARNGRGQNSLSVVPGGSQLFIDPYSRQAQTDYYQLVEVLMKRRPDGVLFDYIRYPRGNGSDTVADRIEDLWIYGDASKNALYDRALNNQGRELIKRYISKGSISARDIKAVKKLYPKEDAPRWEGRSPSSRDTAASLKWQLWQLSVAHAAQGVLDFLALAVLAAQRNGVQSGAVFFPDANQVVGGSGYDSRLQPWDNFPSTIEWHAMSYGVCGNTSCIDSLVKRALERTPSQTQLTPALAGTWGRSIKNRPSLEAQMRSIQRISPRIKSISHFDFSWQEPEFDRQRKFCQL
;
A
#
# COMPACT_ATOMS: atom_id res chain seq x y z
N VAL A 1 10.31 -14.76 4.26
CA VAL A 1 9.21 -14.11 5.02
C VAL A 1 9.31 -12.59 4.98
N ILE A 2 10.47 -11.98 5.27
CA ILE A 2 10.63 -10.52 5.27
C ILE A 2 10.68 -9.97 3.83
N ALA A 3 10.01 -8.83 3.59
CA ALA A 3 10.05 -8.14 2.31
C ALA A 3 11.45 -7.56 2.02
N ARG A 4 11.84 -7.57 0.74
CA ARG A 4 13.13 -7.04 0.28
C ARG A 4 12.98 -6.23 -0.99
N ASN A 5 13.82 -5.21 -1.14
CA ASN A 5 13.93 -4.43 -2.37
C ASN A 5 15.09 -4.94 -3.27
N GLY A 6 15.24 -4.34 -4.45
CA GLY A 6 16.27 -4.74 -5.43
C GLY A 6 17.69 -4.39 -5.02
N ARG A 7 17.86 -3.60 -3.97
CA ARG A 7 19.15 -3.26 -3.35
C ARG A 7 19.54 -4.28 -2.26
N GLY A 8 18.74 -5.33 -2.06
CA GLY A 8 18.96 -6.36 -1.04
C GLY A 8 18.55 -5.96 0.38
N GLN A 9 18.01 -4.76 0.56
CA GLN A 9 17.63 -4.21 1.86
C GLN A 9 16.33 -4.83 2.36
N ASN A 10 16.18 -4.90 3.68
CA ASN A 10 14.91 -5.19 4.35
C ASN A 10 14.39 -3.92 5.06
N SER A 11 13.14 -3.92 5.52
CA SER A 11 12.56 -2.73 6.14
C SER A 11 13.29 -2.28 7.42
N LEU A 12 13.89 -3.19 8.18
CA LEU A 12 14.66 -2.87 9.38
C LEU A 12 15.89 -2.01 9.08
N SER A 13 16.46 -2.16 7.88
CA SER A 13 17.64 -1.41 7.44
C SER A 13 17.33 -0.03 6.85
N VAL A 14 16.08 0.26 6.47
CA VAL A 14 15.70 1.51 5.77
C VAL A 14 14.74 2.39 6.55
N VAL A 15 13.94 1.81 7.45
CA VAL A 15 13.04 2.58 8.30
C VAL A 15 13.87 3.14 9.47
N PRO A 16 13.84 4.47 9.72
CA PRO A 16 14.58 5.07 10.81
C PRO A 16 14.30 4.37 12.15
N GLY A 17 15.39 3.99 12.83
CA GLY A 17 15.34 3.30 14.11
C GLY A 17 14.91 1.82 14.05
N GLY A 18 14.76 1.22 12.85
CA GLY A 18 14.38 -0.19 12.70
C GLY A 18 13.00 -0.51 13.27
N SER A 19 12.13 0.49 13.41
CA SER A 19 10.86 0.40 14.15
C SER A 19 9.76 -0.36 13.42
N GLN A 20 9.95 -0.71 12.14
CA GLN A 20 8.94 -1.35 11.32
C GLN A 20 9.52 -2.53 10.53
N LEU A 21 8.89 -3.69 10.67
CA LEU A 21 9.16 -4.88 9.87
C LEU A 21 8.03 -5.08 8.86
N PHE A 22 8.37 -5.20 7.57
CA PHE A 22 7.44 -5.52 6.51
C PHE A 22 7.70 -6.93 5.99
N ILE A 23 6.63 -7.69 5.80
CA ILE A 23 6.65 -9.07 5.32
C ILE A 23 6.40 -9.11 3.81
N ASP A 24 6.97 -10.11 3.16
CA ASP A 24 6.69 -10.45 1.77
C ASP A 24 5.24 -10.94 1.69
N PRO A 25 4.32 -10.20 1.04
CA PRO A 25 2.91 -10.54 1.04
C PRO A 25 2.59 -11.83 0.30
N TYR A 26 3.51 -12.34 -0.52
CA TYR A 26 3.40 -13.61 -1.24
C TYR A 26 3.92 -14.81 -0.44
N SER A 27 4.54 -14.58 0.73
CA SER A 27 5.05 -15.64 1.59
C SER A 27 3.91 -16.42 2.23
N ARG A 28 3.72 -17.68 1.83
CA ARG A 28 2.62 -18.52 2.34
C ARG A 28 2.64 -18.71 3.86
N GLN A 29 3.85 -18.78 4.43
CA GLN A 29 4.04 -18.80 5.89
C GLN A 29 3.46 -17.54 6.55
N ALA A 30 3.80 -16.35 6.01
CA ALA A 30 3.32 -15.08 6.58
C ALA A 30 1.82 -14.92 6.46
N GLN A 31 1.25 -15.33 5.32
CA GLN A 31 -0.21 -15.34 5.13
C GLN A 31 -0.89 -16.22 6.19
N THR A 32 -0.39 -17.46 6.37
CA THR A 32 -0.95 -18.41 7.33
C THR A 32 -0.84 -17.89 8.76
N ASP A 33 0.34 -17.43 9.16
CA ASP A 33 0.59 -16.92 10.51
C ASP A 33 -0.25 -15.69 10.82
N TYR A 34 -0.38 -14.76 9.87
CA TYR A 34 -1.17 -13.56 10.06
C TYR A 34 -2.67 -13.87 10.12
N TYR A 35 -3.16 -14.77 9.26
CA TYR A 35 -4.55 -15.23 9.32
C TYR A 35 -4.87 -15.86 10.69
N GLN A 36 -4.00 -16.74 11.19
CA GLN A 36 -4.16 -17.37 12.51
C GLN A 36 -4.10 -16.35 13.65
N LEU A 37 -3.21 -15.35 13.57
CA LEU A 37 -3.15 -14.26 14.52
C LEU A 37 -4.48 -13.51 14.58
N VAL A 38 -5.03 -13.11 13.43
CA VAL A 38 -6.32 -12.41 13.37
C VAL A 38 -7.43 -13.31 13.93
N GLU A 39 -7.49 -14.59 13.56
CA GLU A 39 -8.48 -15.53 14.11
C GLU A 39 -8.41 -15.63 15.64
N VAL A 40 -7.22 -15.71 16.22
CA VAL A 40 -7.04 -15.74 17.69
C VAL A 40 -7.54 -14.45 18.34
N LEU A 41 -7.30 -13.30 17.71
CA LEU A 41 -7.84 -12.02 18.20
C LEU A 41 -9.37 -11.98 18.10
N MET A 42 -9.95 -12.50 17.02
CA MET A 42 -11.40 -12.52 16.82
C MET A 42 -12.15 -13.37 17.86
N LYS A 43 -11.49 -14.39 18.44
CA LYS A 43 -12.07 -15.16 19.57
C LYS A 43 -12.40 -14.31 20.80
N ARG A 44 -11.80 -13.12 20.93
CA ARG A 44 -12.12 -12.15 21.99
C ARG A 44 -13.42 -11.37 21.71
N ARG A 45 -14.05 -11.57 20.54
CA ARG A 45 -15.28 -10.90 20.10
C ARG A 45 -15.21 -9.37 20.22
N PRO A 46 -14.22 -8.71 19.60
CA PRO A 46 -14.23 -7.25 19.53
C PRO A 46 -15.41 -6.77 18.68
N ASP A 47 -15.91 -5.55 18.95
CA ASP A 47 -16.97 -4.94 18.14
C ASP A 47 -16.50 -4.62 16.71
N GLY A 48 -15.18 -4.41 16.54
CA GLY A 48 -14.57 -4.21 15.24
C GLY A 48 -13.06 -4.38 15.25
N VAL A 49 -12.48 -4.49 14.06
CA VAL A 49 -11.03 -4.57 13.84
C VAL A 49 -10.60 -3.61 12.74
N LEU A 50 -9.52 -2.87 12.99
CA LEU A 50 -8.97 -1.91 12.05
C LEU A 50 -7.56 -2.35 11.62
N PHE A 51 -7.36 -2.57 10.33
CA PHE A 51 -6.09 -2.98 9.76
C PHE A 51 -5.27 -1.75 9.34
N ASP A 52 -4.17 -1.49 10.05
CA ASP A 52 -3.25 -0.39 9.77
C ASP A 52 -1.96 -0.89 9.10
N TYR A 53 -1.23 0.02 8.45
CA TYR A 53 0.06 -0.24 7.79
C TYR A 53 0.04 -1.32 6.69
N ILE A 54 -1.11 -1.49 6.03
CA ILE A 54 -1.30 -2.38 4.87
C ILE A 54 -0.72 -1.72 3.62
N ARG A 55 0.62 -1.76 3.48
CA ARG A 55 1.42 -1.07 2.47
C ARG A 55 2.89 -1.52 2.52
N TYR A 56 3.75 -0.93 1.71
CA TYR A 56 5.20 -1.03 1.80
C TYR A 56 5.84 0.12 2.61
N PRO A 57 7.13 0.02 3.01
CA PRO A 57 7.85 1.09 3.68
C PRO A 57 7.79 2.40 2.90
N ARG A 58 7.60 3.51 3.62
CA ARG A 58 7.76 4.84 3.03
C ARG A 58 9.25 5.14 2.98
N GLY A 59 9.80 5.42 1.80
CA GLY A 59 11.19 5.87 1.69
C GLY A 59 11.38 7.31 2.15
N ASN A 60 12.63 7.75 2.22
CA ASN A 60 13.02 9.10 2.63
C ASN A 60 13.74 9.83 1.49
N GLY A 61 13.62 11.16 1.43
CA GLY A 61 14.25 11.94 0.36
C GLY A 61 13.79 11.48 -1.03
N SER A 62 14.74 11.15 -1.90
CA SER A 62 14.46 10.63 -3.25
C SER A 62 13.74 9.27 -3.24
N ASP A 63 13.91 8.46 -2.18
CA ASP A 63 13.27 7.15 -2.08
C ASP A 63 11.78 7.22 -1.70
N THR A 64 11.24 8.43 -1.51
CA THR A 64 9.78 8.62 -1.35
C THR A 64 8.98 8.23 -2.60
N VAL A 65 9.64 8.20 -3.76
CA VAL A 65 9.10 7.80 -5.05
C VAL A 65 9.74 6.49 -5.49
N ALA A 66 8.92 5.50 -5.83
CA ALA A 66 9.36 4.30 -6.53
C ALA A 66 9.25 4.54 -8.04
N ASP A 67 10.38 4.67 -8.72
CA ASP A 67 10.45 4.91 -10.17
C ASP A 67 11.30 3.88 -10.94
N ARG A 68 11.94 2.96 -10.21
CA ARG A 68 12.64 1.80 -10.75
C ARG A 68 12.18 0.52 -10.08
N ILE A 69 12.42 -0.60 -10.76
CA ILE A 69 12.05 -1.93 -10.28
C ILE A 69 12.73 -2.25 -8.94
N GLU A 70 13.95 -1.78 -8.74
CA GLU A 70 14.74 -2.00 -7.54
C GLU A 70 14.20 -1.27 -6.31
N ASP A 71 13.34 -0.27 -6.50
CA ASP A 71 12.67 0.46 -5.41
C ASP A 71 11.47 -0.33 -4.87
N LEU A 72 10.98 -1.33 -5.62
CA LEU A 72 9.87 -2.19 -5.22
C LEU A 72 10.31 -3.27 -4.23
N TRP A 73 9.47 -3.54 -3.25
CA TRP A 73 9.69 -4.51 -2.17
C TRP A 73 9.31 -5.96 -2.53
N ILE A 74 9.54 -6.34 -3.79
CA ILE A 74 9.11 -7.61 -4.40
C ILE A 74 10.28 -8.58 -4.67
N TYR A 75 11.44 -8.36 -4.04
CA TYR A 75 12.65 -9.17 -4.23
C TYR A 75 12.78 -10.35 -3.26
N GLY A 76 11.80 -10.54 -2.37
CA GLY A 76 11.65 -11.78 -1.61
C GLY A 76 11.43 -12.97 -2.55
N ASP A 77 11.85 -14.17 -2.15
CA ASP A 77 11.77 -15.34 -3.03
C ASP A 77 10.33 -15.70 -3.41
N ALA A 78 9.38 -15.51 -2.48
CA ALA A 78 7.97 -15.77 -2.75
C ALA A 78 7.40 -14.74 -3.74
N SER A 79 7.67 -13.44 -3.53
CA SER A 79 7.31 -12.37 -4.47
C SER A 79 7.89 -12.62 -5.87
N LYS A 80 9.20 -12.91 -5.99
CA LYS A 80 9.85 -13.17 -7.29
C LYS A 80 9.22 -14.35 -8.01
N ASN A 81 9.02 -15.47 -7.31
CA ASN A 81 8.42 -16.66 -7.90
C ASN A 81 6.99 -16.37 -8.38
N ALA A 82 6.18 -15.73 -7.54
CA ALA A 82 4.83 -15.32 -7.90
C ALA A 82 4.81 -14.36 -9.11
N LEU A 83 5.76 -13.43 -9.22
CA LEU A 83 5.90 -12.57 -10.39
C LEU A 83 6.31 -13.33 -11.66
N TYR A 84 7.22 -14.30 -11.54
CA TYR A 84 7.61 -15.15 -12.67
C TYR A 84 6.45 -15.99 -13.19
N ASP A 85 5.54 -16.38 -12.31
CA ASP A 85 4.38 -17.20 -12.63
C ASP A 85 3.22 -16.37 -13.23
N ARG A 86 3.33 -15.03 -13.24
CA ARG A 86 2.46 -14.15 -14.06
C ARG A 86 2.74 -14.28 -15.57
N ALA A 87 3.82 -14.95 -15.95
CA ALA A 87 4.11 -15.23 -17.34
C ALA A 87 3.15 -16.28 -17.92
N LEU A 88 2.66 -16.03 -19.13
CA LEU A 88 1.78 -16.95 -19.85
C LEU A 88 2.54 -17.84 -20.84
N ASN A 89 3.83 -17.61 -21.01
CA ASN A 89 4.74 -18.44 -21.82
C ASN A 89 6.21 -18.26 -21.40
N ASN A 90 7.12 -19.03 -22.00
CA ASN A 90 8.51 -19.06 -21.58
C ASN A 90 9.27 -17.77 -21.94
N GLN A 91 8.98 -17.16 -23.09
CA GLN A 91 9.54 -15.86 -23.46
C GLN A 91 9.16 -14.79 -22.42
N GLY A 92 7.90 -14.77 -21.98
CA GLY A 92 7.44 -13.85 -20.94
C GLY A 92 8.18 -14.08 -19.63
N ARG A 93 8.26 -15.34 -19.19
CA ARG A 93 8.92 -15.72 -17.93
C ARG A 93 10.38 -15.32 -17.91
N GLU A 94 11.11 -15.61 -18.99
CA GLU A 94 12.52 -15.28 -19.12
C GLU A 94 12.75 -13.76 -19.17
N LEU A 95 11.89 -13.01 -19.86
CA LEU A 95 12.02 -11.56 -19.96
C LEU A 95 11.75 -10.89 -18.60
N ILE A 96 10.76 -11.36 -17.84
CA ILE A 96 10.49 -10.92 -16.47
C ILE A 96 11.70 -11.19 -15.56
N LYS A 97 12.27 -12.41 -15.61
CA LYS A 97 13.47 -12.75 -14.84
C LYS A 97 14.64 -11.82 -15.12
N ARG A 98 14.91 -11.55 -16.40
CA ARG A 98 15.98 -10.63 -16.80
C ARG A 98 15.73 -9.21 -16.33
N TYR A 99 14.49 -8.73 -16.44
CA TYR A 99 14.13 -7.39 -15.98
C TYR A 99 14.35 -7.23 -14.48
N ILE A 100 13.86 -8.17 -13.67
CA ILE A 100 14.04 -8.16 -12.21
C ILE A 100 15.52 -8.25 -11.82
N SER A 101 16.29 -9.10 -12.51
CA SER A 101 17.71 -9.31 -12.21
C SER A 101 18.59 -8.13 -12.62
N LYS A 102 18.24 -7.39 -13.67
CA LYS A 102 19.10 -6.35 -14.27
C LYS A 102 18.62 -4.93 -14.03
N GLY A 103 17.40 -4.74 -13.54
CA GLY A 103 16.77 -3.42 -13.46
C GLY A 103 16.13 -2.92 -14.76
N SER A 104 16.47 -3.55 -15.89
CA SER A 104 16.09 -3.11 -17.23
C SER A 104 16.23 -4.25 -18.24
N ILE A 105 15.63 -4.07 -19.42
CA ILE A 105 15.83 -4.92 -20.59
C ILE A 105 16.31 -4.10 -21.79
N SER A 106 17.04 -4.74 -22.70
CA SER A 106 17.52 -4.16 -23.95
C SER A 106 16.97 -4.90 -25.17
N ALA A 107 17.13 -4.31 -26.38
CA ALA A 107 16.81 -5.01 -27.63
C ALA A 107 17.61 -6.31 -27.80
N ARG A 108 18.83 -6.38 -27.26
CA ARG A 108 19.65 -7.60 -27.25
C ARG A 108 19.02 -8.68 -26.37
N ASP A 109 18.49 -8.31 -25.21
CA ASP A 109 17.80 -9.25 -24.33
C ASP A 109 16.58 -9.86 -25.03
N ILE A 110 15.76 -9.03 -25.68
CA ILE A 110 14.57 -9.48 -26.40
C ILE A 110 14.94 -10.46 -27.53
N LYS A 111 15.94 -10.13 -28.35
CA LYS A 111 16.44 -11.03 -29.40
C LYS A 111 16.96 -12.36 -28.82
N ALA A 112 17.69 -12.30 -27.71
CA ALA A 112 18.20 -13.50 -27.04
C ALA A 112 17.07 -14.38 -26.49
N VAL A 113 16.02 -13.79 -25.91
CA VAL A 113 14.83 -14.53 -25.44
C VAL A 113 14.08 -15.20 -26.60
N LYS A 114 13.89 -14.50 -27.72
CA LYS A 114 13.29 -15.08 -28.93
C LYS A 114 14.08 -16.28 -29.47
N LYS A 115 15.41 -16.22 -29.42
CA LYS A 115 16.28 -17.34 -29.82
C LYS A 115 16.14 -18.54 -28.89
N LEU A 116 15.96 -18.32 -27.59
CA LEU A 116 15.77 -19.40 -26.61
C LEU A 116 14.43 -20.13 -26.80
N TYR A 117 13.38 -19.42 -27.21
CA TYR A 117 12.04 -19.96 -27.36
C TYR A 117 11.45 -19.65 -28.74
N PRO A 118 11.99 -20.25 -29.83
CA PRO A 118 11.66 -19.87 -31.20
C PRO A 118 10.24 -20.26 -31.64
N LYS A 119 9.57 -21.15 -30.88
CA LYS A 119 8.20 -21.59 -31.15
C LYS A 119 7.12 -20.65 -30.60
N GLU A 120 7.52 -19.62 -29.85
CA GLU A 120 6.60 -18.64 -29.27
C GLU A 120 6.66 -17.32 -30.07
N ASP A 121 5.51 -16.78 -30.46
CA ASP A 121 5.47 -15.58 -31.32
C ASP A 121 6.00 -14.32 -30.62
N ALA A 122 5.64 -14.16 -29.35
CA ALA A 122 5.97 -13.01 -28.52
C ALA A 122 5.97 -13.38 -27.03
N PRO A 123 6.71 -12.68 -26.17
CA PRO A 123 6.60 -12.86 -24.72
C PRO A 123 5.18 -12.53 -24.26
N ARG A 124 4.58 -13.29 -23.35
CA ARG A 124 3.22 -13.06 -22.83
C ARG A 124 3.21 -13.15 -21.31
N TRP A 125 2.42 -12.29 -20.69
CA TRP A 125 2.16 -12.27 -19.25
C TRP A 125 0.77 -11.65 -19.00
N GLU A 126 0.24 -11.82 -17.80
CA GLU A 126 -1.06 -11.30 -17.40
C GLU A 126 -1.20 -9.80 -17.68
N GLY A 127 -2.33 -9.40 -18.28
CA GLY A 127 -2.63 -8.00 -18.61
C GLY A 127 -1.92 -7.44 -19.85
N ARG A 128 -1.04 -8.20 -20.54
CA ARG A 128 -0.38 -7.74 -21.77
C ARG A 128 -1.09 -8.24 -23.03
N SER A 129 -1.36 -7.30 -23.94
CA SER A 129 -1.73 -7.58 -25.33
C SER A 129 -0.52 -7.35 -26.27
N PRO A 130 0.10 -8.41 -26.83
CA PRO A 130 1.26 -8.25 -27.72
C PRO A 130 0.97 -7.37 -28.94
N SER A 131 1.93 -6.53 -29.32
CA SER A 131 1.85 -5.67 -30.50
C SER A 131 3.06 -5.86 -31.42
N SER A 132 2.84 -5.84 -32.74
CA SER A 132 3.93 -5.85 -33.72
C SER A 132 4.80 -4.58 -33.66
N ARG A 133 4.30 -3.51 -33.01
CA ARG A 133 5.01 -2.25 -32.79
C ARG A 133 5.79 -2.22 -31.46
N ASP A 134 5.82 -3.33 -30.72
CA ASP A 134 6.54 -3.38 -29.45
C ASP A 134 8.04 -3.14 -29.64
N THR A 135 8.52 -2.06 -29.03
CA THR A 135 9.94 -1.73 -28.89
C THR A 135 10.48 -2.17 -27.54
N ALA A 136 11.81 -2.20 -27.38
CA ALA A 136 12.43 -2.46 -26.09
C ALA A 136 11.97 -1.47 -25.00
N ALA A 137 11.78 -0.20 -25.35
CA ALA A 137 11.27 0.81 -24.43
C ALA A 137 9.82 0.51 -24.01
N SER A 138 8.95 0.15 -24.96
CA SER A 138 7.56 -0.20 -24.65
C SER A 138 7.45 -1.47 -23.78
N LEU A 139 8.29 -2.48 -24.04
CA LEU A 139 8.32 -3.70 -23.22
C LEU A 139 8.86 -3.43 -21.82
N LYS A 140 9.89 -2.58 -21.69
CA LYS A 140 10.39 -2.14 -20.39
C LYS A 140 9.28 -1.43 -19.59
N TRP A 141 8.52 -0.56 -20.24
CA TRP A 141 7.38 0.11 -19.63
C TRP A 141 6.29 -0.87 -19.18
N GLN A 142 5.91 -1.83 -20.04
CA GLN A 142 4.92 -2.85 -19.69
C GLN A 142 5.38 -3.75 -18.54
N LEU A 143 6.69 -4.07 -18.44
CA LEU A 143 7.27 -4.82 -17.33
C LEU A 143 7.30 -4.02 -16.03
N TRP A 144 7.55 -2.71 -16.10
CA TRP A 144 7.41 -1.80 -14.96
C TRP A 144 5.96 -1.81 -14.45
N GLN A 145 4.99 -1.64 -15.34
CA GLN A 145 3.56 -1.68 -14.98
C GLN A 145 3.14 -3.04 -14.39
N LEU A 146 3.57 -4.15 -14.97
CA LEU A 146 3.36 -5.49 -14.41
C LEU A 146 3.92 -5.58 -12.97
N SER A 147 5.12 -5.06 -12.75
CA SER A 147 5.81 -5.17 -11.46
C SER A 147 5.13 -4.31 -10.38
N VAL A 148 4.69 -3.10 -10.74
CA VAL A 148 3.90 -2.24 -9.84
C VAL A 148 2.55 -2.87 -9.52
N ALA A 149 1.85 -3.41 -10.53
CA ALA A 149 0.60 -4.14 -10.33
C ALA A 149 0.80 -5.37 -9.43
N HIS A 150 1.89 -6.11 -9.61
CA HIS A 150 2.26 -7.24 -8.75
C HIS A 150 2.52 -6.79 -7.30
N ALA A 151 3.23 -5.70 -7.08
CA ALA A 151 3.45 -5.16 -5.74
C ALA A 151 2.10 -4.77 -5.08
N ALA A 152 1.24 -4.06 -5.81
CA ALA A 152 -0.09 -3.64 -5.36
C ALA A 152 -1.01 -4.83 -5.04
N GLN A 153 -1.05 -5.86 -5.90
CA GLN A 153 -1.87 -7.05 -5.69
C GLN A 153 -1.50 -7.77 -4.40
N GLY A 154 -0.20 -7.86 -4.07
CA GLY A 154 0.24 -8.46 -2.81
C GLY A 154 -0.36 -7.76 -1.58
N VAL A 155 -0.43 -6.42 -1.60
CA VAL A 155 -1.06 -5.65 -0.52
C VAL A 155 -2.56 -5.94 -0.41
N LEU A 156 -3.25 -5.99 -1.56
CA LEU A 156 -4.69 -6.26 -1.62
C LEU A 156 -5.04 -7.67 -1.13
N ASP A 157 -4.31 -8.69 -1.60
CA ASP A 157 -4.53 -10.07 -1.23
C ASP A 157 -4.28 -10.29 0.27
N PHE A 158 -3.25 -9.63 0.82
CA PHE A 158 -2.94 -9.71 2.23
C PHE A 158 -4.01 -9.07 3.11
N LEU A 159 -4.56 -7.92 2.67
CA LEU A 159 -5.72 -7.31 3.33
C LEU A 159 -6.95 -8.23 3.28
N ALA A 160 -7.25 -8.78 2.10
CA ALA A 160 -8.41 -9.64 1.89
C ALA A 160 -8.38 -10.87 2.81
N LEU A 161 -7.20 -11.44 3.03
CA LEU A 161 -7.00 -12.54 3.98
C LEU A 161 -7.36 -12.15 5.42
N ALA A 162 -6.94 -10.96 5.86
CA ALA A 162 -7.23 -10.43 7.20
C ALA A 162 -8.73 -10.16 7.38
N VAL A 163 -9.33 -9.52 6.38
CA VAL A 163 -10.77 -9.22 6.33
C VAL A 163 -11.60 -10.51 6.38
N LEU A 164 -11.18 -11.55 5.66
CA LEU A 164 -11.86 -12.85 5.67
C LEU A 164 -11.93 -13.45 7.09
N ALA A 165 -10.85 -13.36 7.86
CA ALA A 165 -10.82 -13.86 9.24
C ALA A 165 -11.81 -13.10 10.14
N ALA A 166 -11.89 -11.77 10.00
CA ALA A 166 -12.85 -10.95 10.74
C ALA A 166 -14.30 -11.28 10.35
N GLN A 167 -14.59 -11.34 9.04
CA GLN A 167 -15.92 -11.63 8.50
C GLN A 167 -16.44 -13.00 8.93
N ARG A 168 -15.60 -14.04 8.94
CA ARG A 168 -15.98 -15.39 9.42
C ARG A 168 -16.40 -15.42 10.89
N ASN A 169 -15.95 -14.45 11.67
CA ASN A 169 -16.30 -14.31 13.08
C ASN A 169 -17.40 -13.26 13.32
N GLY A 170 -18.01 -12.73 12.25
CA GLY A 170 -19.07 -11.71 12.35
C GLY A 170 -18.60 -10.37 12.91
N VAL A 171 -17.30 -10.07 12.82
CA VAL A 171 -16.71 -8.82 13.32
C VAL A 171 -16.59 -7.81 12.18
N GLN A 172 -17.04 -6.57 12.42
CA GLN A 172 -16.88 -5.47 11.46
C GLN A 172 -15.40 -5.15 11.28
N SER A 173 -14.97 -4.97 10.03
CA SER A 173 -13.57 -4.62 9.73
C SER A 173 -13.44 -3.29 9.01
N GLY A 174 -12.29 -2.65 9.18
CA GLY A 174 -11.88 -1.48 8.40
C GLY A 174 -10.40 -1.53 8.03
N ALA A 175 -9.99 -0.67 7.12
CA ALA A 175 -8.58 -0.49 6.76
C ALA A 175 -8.18 0.99 6.79
N VAL A 176 -6.98 1.24 7.32
CA VAL A 176 -6.36 2.56 7.35
C VAL A 176 -5.52 2.76 6.11
N PHE A 177 -5.62 3.94 5.50
CA PHE A 177 -4.81 4.30 4.35
C PHE A 177 -4.42 5.76 4.34
N PHE A 178 -3.36 6.06 3.61
CA PHE A 178 -3.02 7.42 3.28
C PHE A 178 -3.57 7.75 1.88
N PRO A 179 -4.38 8.80 1.71
CA PRO A 179 -4.98 9.12 0.41
C PRO A 179 -3.97 9.39 -0.72
N ASP A 180 -2.72 9.68 -0.39
CA ASP A 180 -1.61 9.91 -1.32
C ASP A 180 -0.74 8.68 -1.61
N ALA A 181 -0.90 7.58 -0.90
CA ALA A 181 0.02 6.43 -0.94
C ALA A 181 -0.07 5.51 -2.17
N ASN A 182 -0.88 5.84 -3.18
CA ASN A 182 -0.95 5.18 -4.49
C ASN A 182 -0.80 6.15 -5.66
N GLN A 183 -0.41 7.40 -5.41
CA GLN A 183 -0.35 8.39 -6.46
C GLN A 183 0.81 8.13 -7.42
N VAL A 184 0.56 8.41 -8.70
CA VAL A 184 1.62 8.59 -9.68
C VAL A 184 2.38 9.87 -9.32
N VAL A 185 3.70 9.80 -9.24
CA VAL A 185 4.59 10.92 -8.96
C VAL A 185 5.52 11.13 -10.15
N GLY A 186 5.57 12.36 -10.65
CA GLY A 186 6.28 12.68 -11.90
C GLY A 186 5.59 12.06 -13.12
N GLY A 187 6.39 11.58 -14.08
CA GLY A 187 5.86 11.01 -15.34
C GLY A 187 5.56 9.51 -15.28
N SER A 188 6.11 8.78 -14.30
CA SER A 188 6.07 7.30 -14.28
C SER A 188 6.28 6.66 -12.91
N GLY A 189 6.68 7.43 -11.90
CA GLY A 189 6.93 6.92 -10.56
C GLY A 189 5.64 6.80 -9.77
N TYR A 190 5.72 6.14 -8.61
CA TYR A 190 4.61 6.00 -7.67
C TYR A 190 5.07 6.38 -6.26
N ASP A 191 4.15 6.74 -5.39
CA ASP A 191 4.45 6.83 -3.96
C ASP A 191 5.01 5.48 -3.47
N SER A 192 6.17 5.51 -2.80
CA SER A 192 6.90 4.33 -2.33
C SER A 192 6.10 3.40 -1.40
N ARG A 193 5.06 3.92 -0.75
CA ARG A 193 4.16 3.11 0.08
C ARG A 193 3.37 2.10 -0.74
N LEU A 194 3.06 2.41 -2.01
CA LEU A 194 2.29 1.55 -2.92
C LEU A 194 1.08 0.91 -2.23
N GLN A 195 0.22 1.75 -1.68
CA GLN A 195 -0.99 1.35 -0.97
C GLN A 195 -2.20 1.56 -1.89
N PRO A 196 -2.65 0.56 -2.67
CA PRO A 196 -3.76 0.68 -3.62
C PRO A 196 -5.14 0.75 -2.92
N TRP A 197 -5.31 1.72 -2.03
CA TRP A 197 -6.48 1.85 -1.16
C TRP A 197 -7.79 2.06 -1.92
N ASP A 198 -7.71 2.59 -3.14
CA ASP A 198 -8.83 2.75 -4.06
C ASP A 198 -9.38 1.42 -4.59
N ASN A 199 -8.70 0.31 -4.31
CA ASN A 199 -9.13 -1.05 -4.61
C ASN A 199 -9.41 -1.87 -3.35
N PHE A 200 -9.47 -1.26 -2.17
CA PHE A 200 -9.88 -1.95 -0.96
C PHE A 200 -11.32 -2.45 -1.08
N PRO A 201 -11.71 -3.54 -0.39
CA PRO A 201 -13.09 -4.03 -0.44
C PRO A 201 -14.08 -2.93 -0.01
N SER A 202 -15.20 -2.81 -0.71
CA SER A 202 -16.26 -1.88 -0.33
C SER A 202 -17.08 -2.35 0.88
N THR A 203 -16.88 -3.60 1.29
CA THR A 203 -17.53 -4.25 2.44
C THR A 203 -16.88 -3.91 3.78
N ILE A 204 -15.80 -3.15 3.80
CA ILE A 204 -15.09 -2.75 5.02
C ILE A 204 -15.15 -1.22 5.19
N GLU A 205 -14.91 -0.73 6.40
CA GLU A 205 -14.78 0.71 6.62
C GLU A 205 -13.44 1.25 6.09
N TRP A 206 -13.47 2.47 5.60
CA TRP A 206 -12.32 3.15 5.01
C TRP A 206 -11.88 4.27 5.92
N HIS A 207 -10.67 4.18 6.48
CA HIS A 207 -10.12 5.14 7.44
C HIS A 207 -8.97 5.93 6.82
N ALA A 208 -9.27 7.13 6.30
CA ALA A 208 -8.31 7.95 5.58
C ALA A 208 -7.45 8.79 6.55
N MET A 209 -6.15 8.54 6.63
CA MET A 209 -5.21 9.36 7.42
C MET A 209 -4.97 10.71 6.75
N SER A 210 -5.81 11.69 7.10
CA SER A 210 -5.79 13.05 6.55
C SER A 210 -4.91 13.97 7.40
N TYR A 211 -3.62 13.66 7.51
CA TYR A 211 -2.68 14.34 8.42
C TYR A 211 -1.85 15.45 7.77
N GLY A 212 -2.28 16.05 6.65
CA GLY A 212 -1.54 17.11 5.97
C GLY A 212 -1.12 18.26 6.90
N VAL A 213 0.04 18.87 6.66
CA VAL A 213 0.55 20.03 7.40
C VAL A 213 0.85 21.15 6.41
N CYS A 214 0.01 22.18 6.39
CA CYS A 214 0.17 23.31 5.46
C CYS A 214 -0.33 24.66 5.98
N GLY A 215 -0.37 24.84 7.30
CA GLY A 215 -0.74 26.11 7.96
C GLY A 215 -2.24 26.41 7.98
N ASN A 216 -3.03 25.74 7.13
CA ASN A 216 -4.49 25.82 7.07
C ASN A 216 -5.09 24.42 6.77
N THR A 217 -6.41 24.34 6.56
CA THR A 217 -7.11 23.06 6.33
C THR A 217 -6.97 22.52 4.91
N SER A 218 -6.46 23.28 3.95
CA SER A 218 -6.55 22.96 2.51
C SER A 218 -5.97 21.60 2.11
N CYS A 219 -4.88 21.16 2.74
CA CYS A 219 -4.26 19.88 2.43
C CYS A 219 -5.03 18.71 3.03
N ILE A 220 -5.60 18.89 4.22
CA ILE A 220 -6.49 17.92 4.86
C ILE A 220 -7.75 17.79 4.00
N ASP A 221 -8.33 18.93 3.63
CA ASP A 221 -9.48 19.04 2.75
C ASP A 221 -9.26 18.32 1.41
N SER A 222 -8.07 18.47 0.81
CA SER A 222 -7.70 17.81 -0.44
C SER A 222 -7.55 16.30 -0.30
N LEU A 223 -6.94 15.82 0.80
CA LEU A 223 -6.83 14.39 1.10
C LEU A 223 -8.20 13.75 1.29
N VAL A 224 -9.11 14.43 2.01
CA VAL A 224 -10.49 13.97 2.23
C VAL A 224 -11.28 13.94 0.94
N LYS A 225 -11.21 14.99 0.11
CA LYS A 225 -11.87 15.03 -1.21
C LYS A 225 -11.43 13.88 -2.10
N ARG A 226 -10.11 13.65 -2.19
CA ARG A 226 -9.56 12.54 -2.97
C ARG A 226 -10.09 11.18 -2.50
N ALA A 227 -10.14 10.95 -1.18
CA ALA A 227 -10.70 9.72 -0.64
C ALA A 227 -12.20 9.59 -0.98
N LEU A 228 -12.98 10.66 -0.81
CA LEU A 228 -14.40 10.70 -1.14
C LEU A 228 -14.70 10.39 -2.61
N GLU A 229 -13.90 10.94 -3.54
CA GLU A 229 -14.07 10.74 -4.99
C GLU A 229 -13.88 9.27 -5.42
N ARG A 230 -13.18 8.49 -4.62
CA ARG A 230 -12.87 7.06 -4.90
C ARG A 230 -13.65 6.10 -4.02
N THR A 231 -14.30 6.59 -2.97
CA THR A 231 -15.06 5.75 -2.04
C THR A 231 -16.40 5.36 -2.67
N PRO A 232 -16.73 4.06 -2.78
CA PRO A 232 -18.04 3.60 -3.22
C PRO A 232 -19.18 4.16 -2.34
N SER A 233 -20.37 4.37 -2.90
CA SER A 233 -21.47 5.05 -2.18
C SER A 233 -21.91 4.33 -0.91
N GLN A 234 -21.78 3.00 -0.86
CA GLN A 234 -22.12 2.13 0.25
C GLN A 234 -20.99 1.98 1.30
N THR A 235 -19.80 2.50 1.02
CA THR A 235 -18.64 2.35 1.89
C THR A 235 -18.53 3.55 2.83
N GLN A 236 -18.40 3.27 4.13
CA GLN A 236 -18.21 4.32 5.13
C GLN A 236 -16.77 4.83 5.09
N LEU A 237 -16.62 6.12 4.82
CA LEU A 237 -15.34 6.83 4.91
C LEU A 237 -15.28 7.63 6.21
N THR A 238 -14.28 7.32 7.02
CA THR A 238 -13.95 8.02 8.27
C THR A 238 -12.56 8.68 8.14
N PRO A 239 -12.48 10.00 7.89
CA PRO A 239 -11.19 10.69 7.97
C PRO A 239 -10.63 10.62 9.40
N ALA A 240 -9.38 10.18 9.52
CA ALA A 240 -8.58 10.31 10.73
C ALA A 240 -7.80 11.63 10.68
N LEU A 241 -7.88 12.42 11.75
CA LEU A 241 -7.26 13.74 11.86
C LEU A 241 -6.20 13.74 12.95
N ALA A 242 -5.07 14.38 12.67
CA ALA A 242 -4.11 14.72 13.70
C ALA A 242 -4.33 16.16 14.15
N GLY A 243 -4.09 16.45 15.44
CA GLY A 243 -4.21 17.80 16.00
C GLY A 243 -4.55 17.81 17.48
N THR A 244 -4.70 19.01 18.04
CA THR A 244 -5.19 19.22 19.41
C THR A 244 -6.42 20.11 19.40
N TRP A 245 -7.33 19.84 20.32
CA TRP A 245 -8.52 20.67 20.52
C TRP A 245 -8.15 22.09 20.95
N GLY A 246 -8.81 23.09 20.38
CA GLY A 246 -8.70 24.50 20.78
C GLY A 246 -7.36 25.18 20.44
N ARG A 247 -6.38 24.47 19.87
CA ARG A 247 -5.07 25.05 19.55
C ARG A 247 -4.47 24.52 18.26
N SER A 248 -3.83 25.42 17.52
CA SER A 248 -2.95 25.06 16.42
C SER A 248 -1.58 24.67 16.97
N ILE A 249 -0.97 23.61 16.43
CA ILE A 249 0.37 23.17 16.81
C ILE A 249 1.27 23.19 15.58
N LYS A 250 2.37 23.95 15.67
CA LYS A 250 3.25 24.24 14.53
C LYS A 250 2.41 24.83 13.38
N ASN A 251 2.23 24.08 12.30
CA ASN A 251 1.46 24.48 11.11
C ASN A 251 0.22 23.60 10.91
N ARG A 252 -0.28 22.98 11.98
CA ARG A 252 -1.47 22.14 11.96
C ARG A 252 -2.64 22.89 12.62
N PRO A 253 -3.76 23.11 11.91
CA PRO A 253 -4.94 23.74 12.49
C PRO A 253 -5.49 22.96 13.69
N SER A 254 -6.26 23.62 14.55
CA SER A 254 -6.96 22.95 15.65
C SER A 254 -7.98 21.91 15.13
N LEU A 255 -8.31 20.91 15.95
CA LEU A 255 -9.21 19.82 15.54
C LEU A 255 -10.58 20.34 15.11
N GLU A 256 -11.16 21.27 15.86
CA GLU A 256 -12.47 21.84 15.54
C GLU A 256 -12.47 22.63 14.22
N ALA A 257 -11.36 23.28 13.86
CA ALA A 257 -11.21 23.94 12.58
C ALA A 257 -11.18 22.93 11.42
N GLN A 258 -10.44 21.82 11.60
CA GLN A 258 -10.39 20.73 10.61
C GLN A 258 -11.77 20.08 10.43
N MET A 259 -12.45 19.73 11.53
CA MET A 259 -13.78 19.12 11.50
C MET A 259 -14.82 20.03 10.84
N ARG A 260 -14.84 21.32 11.17
CA ARG A 260 -15.72 22.31 10.51
C ARG A 260 -15.44 22.44 9.02
N SER A 261 -14.18 22.33 8.61
CA SER A 261 -13.83 22.37 7.18
C SER A 261 -14.35 21.15 6.43
N ILE A 262 -14.12 19.96 6.98
CA ILE A 262 -14.58 18.69 6.39
C ILE A 262 -16.11 18.66 6.27
N GLN A 263 -16.82 19.11 7.31
CA GLN A 263 -18.28 19.20 7.30
C GLN A 263 -18.80 20.08 6.16
N ARG A 264 -18.09 21.17 5.83
CA ARG A 264 -18.44 22.06 4.71
C ARG A 264 -18.14 21.44 3.35
N ILE A 265 -17.12 20.59 3.25
CA ILE A 265 -16.74 19.91 2.00
C ILE A 265 -17.76 18.84 1.63
N SER A 266 -18.19 18.06 2.61
CA SER A 266 -19.14 16.98 2.35
C SER A 266 -19.94 16.65 3.60
N PRO A 267 -21.23 17.02 3.65
CA PRO A 267 -22.15 16.57 4.69
C PRO A 267 -22.37 15.05 4.73
N ARG A 268 -21.85 14.29 3.75
CA ARG A 268 -21.89 12.82 3.72
C ARG A 268 -20.91 12.19 4.70
N ILE A 269 -19.87 12.90 5.14
CA ILE A 269 -18.97 12.41 6.18
C ILE A 269 -19.69 12.50 7.51
N LYS A 270 -19.96 11.33 8.12
CA LYS A 270 -20.71 11.21 9.39
C LYS A 270 -19.83 10.84 10.57
N SER A 271 -18.56 10.53 10.31
CA SER A 271 -17.60 10.08 11.32
C SER A 271 -16.25 10.76 11.11
N ILE A 272 -15.56 11.03 12.21
CA ILE A 272 -14.20 11.53 12.26
C ILE A 272 -13.46 10.72 13.31
N SER A 273 -12.24 10.29 12.99
CA SER A 273 -11.30 9.68 13.94
C SER A 273 -10.20 10.67 14.31
N HIS A 274 -9.57 10.48 15.46
CA HIS A 274 -8.48 11.32 15.94
C HIS A 274 -7.21 10.49 16.15
N PHE A 275 -6.08 11.01 15.68
CA PHE A 275 -4.75 10.43 15.84
C PHE A 275 -3.80 11.44 16.52
N ASP A 276 -3.27 11.18 17.70
CA ASP A 276 -3.50 10.04 18.60
C ASP A 276 -3.97 10.55 19.98
N PHE A 277 -4.64 9.70 20.76
CA PHE A 277 -5.16 9.99 22.10
C PHE A 277 -4.13 10.70 22.99
N SER A 278 -2.86 10.28 22.91
CA SER A 278 -1.71 10.90 23.57
C SER A 278 -1.52 12.39 23.28
N TRP A 279 -2.09 12.92 22.20
CA TRP A 279 -2.06 14.34 21.85
C TRP A 279 -3.10 15.17 22.61
N GLN A 280 -4.17 14.54 23.09
CA GLN A 280 -5.14 15.19 23.98
C GLN A 280 -4.78 14.94 25.44
N GLU A 281 -4.42 13.70 25.78
CA GLU A 281 -4.27 13.23 27.15
C GLU A 281 -2.89 12.56 27.38
N PRO A 282 -1.77 13.29 27.26
CA PRO A 282 -0.42 12.71 27.28
C PRO A 282 -0.05 12.09 28.63
N GLU A 283 -0.48 12.67 29.76
CA GLU A 283 -0.25 12.12 31.09
C GLU A 283 -1.02 10.81 31.27
N PHE A 284 -2.28 10.78 30.87
CA PHE A 284 -3.11 9.60 31.01
C PHE A 284 -2.65 8.46 30.07
N ASP A 285 -2.28 8.78 28.84
CA ASP A 285 -1.66 7.81 27.93
C ASP A 285 -0.40 7.18 28.54
N ARG A 286 0.45 8.00 29.18
CA ARG A 286 1.65 7.51 29.89
C ARG A 286 1.30 6.57 31.04
N GLN A 287 0.26 6.87 31.82
CA GLN A 287 -0.20 6.01 32.91
C GLN A 287 -0.70 4.65 32.39
N ARG A 288 -1.45 4.65 31.28
CA ARG A 288 -1.95 3.42 30.63
C ARG A 288 -0.82 2.49 30.20
N LYS A 289 0.33 3.01 29.78
CA LYS A 289 1.49 2.20 29.38
C LYS A 289 2.00 1.28 30.48
N PHE A 290 1.85 1.68 31.74
CA PHE A 290 2.33 0.91 32.90
C PHE A 290 1.22 0.14 33.63
N CYS A 291 -0.02 0.16 33.11
CA CYS A 291 -1.18 -0.51 33.70
C CYS A 291 -1.35 -0.25 35.20
N GLN A 292 -1.04 0.98 35.66
CA GLN A 292 -1.38 1.44 37.01
C GLN A 292 -2.76 2.10 36.94
N LEU A 293 -3.80 1.27 36.86
CA LEU A 293 -5.21 1.69 36.99
C LEU A 293 -5.75 1.19 38.32
#